data_AF-A0A9K3DNX2-F1
#
_entry.id   AF-A0A9K3DNX2-F1
#
_cell.length_a   1.000
_cell.length_b   1.000
_cell.length_c   1.000
_cell.angle_alpha   90.00
_cell.angle_beta   90.00
_cell.angle_gamma   90.00
#
_symmetry.space_group_name_H-M   'P 1'
#
loop_
_entity.id
_entity.type
_entity.pdbx_description
1 polymer ?
#
loop_
_entity_poly.entity_id
_entity_poly.type
_entity_poly.pdbx_seq_one_letter_code
_entity_poly.pdbx_strand_id
1 'polypeptide(L)'
;MEAACWGIAGAYFDVVHYGLASTPAMFDILSPVDGAIMIIASHLPYNRNGFKFFTNVGGLGKADIKDILERAANIYNGFTPDSLKEAEKKASLSISKVDYMSVYASDLVTVVRKASVNIEKPLEGFHIIVDAGNGAGDFFAGKVLEPLGAVTYGSQFLEPDGNKLTNSKLIWIWYRINSTYVD
;
A
#
# COMPACT_ATOMS: atom_id res chain seq x y z
N MET A 1 4.80 -8.23 6.23
CA MET A 1 5.26 -6.92 5.75
C MET A 1 6.78 -6.88 5.82
N GLU A 2 7.36 -6.82 7.02
CA GLU A 2 8.82 -6.76 7.21
C GLU A 2 9.59 -7.84 6.44
N ALA A 3 9.16 -9.10 6.53
CA ALA A 3 9.79 -10.20 5.80
C ALA A 3 9.82 -10.00 4.27
N ALA A 4 8.78 -9.40 3.68
CA ALA A 4 8.76 -9.14 2.25
C ALA A 4 9.60 -7.91 1.89
N CYS A 5 9.65 -6.87 2.74
CA CYS A 5 10.59 -5.76 2.56
C CYS A 5 12.03 -6.25 2.62
N TRP A 6 12.35 -7.11 3.59
CA TRP A 6 13.68 -7.68 3.78
C TRP A 6 14.07 -8.60 2.63
N GLY A 7 13.15 -9.44 2.14
CA GLY A 7 13.41 -10.29 0.98
C GLY A 7 13.73 -9.48 -0.27
N ILE A 8 13.00 -8.39 -0.52
CA ILE A 8 13.24 -7.54 -1.68
C ILE A 8 14.53 -6.72 -1.53
N ALA A 9 14.75 -6.12 -0.36
CA ALA A 9 15.99 -5.40 -0.05
C ALA A 9 17.23 -6.31 -0.13
N GLY A 10 17.11 -7.55 0.36
CA GLY A 10 18.15 -8.58 0.26
C GLY A 10 18.48 -8.99 -1.17
N ALA A 11 17.52 -8.84 -2.09
CA ALA A 11 17.71 -9.00 -3.53
C ALA A 11 18.25 -7.73 -4.23
N TYR A 12 18.80 -6.78 -3.46
CA TYR A 12 19.46 -5.55 -3.95
C TYR A 12 18.55 -4.52 -4.60
N PHE A 13 17.27 -4.51 -4.25
CA PHE A 13 16.35 -3.47 -4.68
C PHE A 13 16.07 -2.45 -3.59
N ASP A 14 15.88 -1.18 -3.98
CA ASP A 14 15.49 -0.11 -3.05
C ASP A 14 14.00 -0.21 -2.74
N VAL A 15 13.64 -0.31 -1.47
CA VAL A 15 12.27 -0.55 -1.03
C VAL A 15 11.56 0.72 -0.56
N VAL A 16 10.34 0.94 -1.06
CA VAL A 16 9.43 1.95 -0.51
C VAL A 16 8.24 1.26 0.15
N HIS A 17 8.07 1.50 1.45
CA HIS A 17 7.01 0.94 2.28
C HIS A 17 5.98 2.03 2.61
N TYR A 18 4.78 1.88 2.06
CA TYR A 18 3.70 2.85 2.21
C TYR A 18 2.78 2.62 3.42
N GLY A 19 3.01 1.56 4.19
CA GLY A 19 2.15 1.21 5.30
C GLY A 19 0.74 0.86 4.83
N LEU A 20 -0.25 1.18 5.66
CA LEU A 20 -1.66 0.98 5.33
C LEU A 20 -2.09 1.99 4.26
N ALA A 21 -2.52 1.50 3.10
CA ALA A 21 -3.00 2.34 2.01
C ALA A 21 -4.35 1.86 1.50
N SER A 22 -5.12 2.69 0.80
CA SER A 22 -6.33 2.22 0.11
C SER A 22 -6.01 1.64 -1.27
N THR A 23 -6.83 0.72 -1.80
CA THR A 23 -6.59 0.16 -3.15
C THR A 23 -6.56 1.25 -4.23
N PRO A 24 -7.49 2.23 -4.24
CA PRO A 24 -7.48 3.31 -5.22
C PRO A 24 -6.22 4.17 -5.14
N ALA A 25 -5.79 4.55 -3.93
CA ALA A 25 -4.58 5.34 -3.73
C ALA A 25 -3.35 4.66 -4.37
N MET A 26 -3.30 3.34 -4.30
CA MET A 26 -2.15 2.58 -4.79
C MET A 26 -2.08 2.46 -6.32
N PHE A 27 -3.21 2.58 -7.02
CA PHE A 27 -3.20 2.67 -8.48
C PHE A 27 -2.67 4.01 -8.99
N ASP A 28 -2.76 5.06 -8.17
CA ASP A 28 -2.27 6.40 -8.51
C ASP A 28 -0.73 6.50 -8.48
N ILE A 29 -0.05 5.64 -7.70
CA ILE A 29 1.42 5.62 -7.58
C ILE A 29 2.13 4.52 -8.35
N LEU A 30 1.49 3.88 -9.33
CA LEU A 30 2.16 2.92 -10.24
C LEU A 30 3.31 3.49 -11.07
N SER A 31 3.49 4.82 -11.06
CA SER A 31 4.58 5.51 -11.72
C SER A 31 5.22 6.49 -10.74
N PRO A 32 6.21 6.06 -9.93
CA PRO A 32 7.60 6.10 -10.43
C PRO A 32 8.49 4.89 -10.03
N VAL A 33 7.97 3.68 -10.06
CA VAL A 33 8.52 2.50 -9.37
C VAL A 33 8.37 1.26 -10.24
N ASP A 34 9.34 0.34 -10.20
CA ASP A 34 9.47 -0.73 -11.20
C ASP A 34 8.50 -1.89 -10.95
N GLY A 35 8.24 -2.18 -9.68
CA GLY A 35 7.36 -3.26 -9.26
C GLY A 35 6.80 -3.07 -7.85
N ALA A 36 5.63 -3.66 -7.62
CA ALA A 36 4.86 -3.51 -6.41
C ALA A 36 4.27 -4.83 -5.95
N ILE A 37 4.28 -5.04 -4.63
CA ILE A 37 3.58 -6.13 -3.98
C ILE A 37 2.53 -5.54 -3.06
N MET A 38 1.28 -5.93 -3.27
CA MET A 38 0.15 -5.66 -2.39
C MET A 38 -0.10 -6.87 -1.52
N ILE A 39 -0.01 -6.73 -0.21
CA ILE A 39 -0.58 -7.72 0.70
C ILE A 39 -2.03 -7.29 0.91
N ILE A 40 -3.00 -8.13 0.52
CA ILE A 40 -4.43 -7.81 0.61
C ILE A 40 -5.28 -9.08 0.69
N ALA A 41 -6.29 -9.04 1.55
CA ALA A 41 -7.37 -10.01 1.63
C ALA A 41 -8.69 -9.27 1.45
N SER A 42 -9.05 -8.95 0.20
CA SER A 42 -10.16 -8.02 -0.14
C SER A 42 -11.41 -8.22 0.72
N HIS A 43 -12.10 -9.35 0.53
CA HIS A 43 -13.30 -9.75 1.28
C HIS A 43 -13.14 -11.16 1.86
N LEU A 44 -11.91 -11.66 1.88
CA LEU A 44 -11.63 -12.98 2.42
C LEU A 44 -11.57 -12.89 3.94
N PRO A 45 -11.86 -14.01 4.64
CA PRO A 45 -11.71 -14.06 6.09
C PRO A 45 -10.30 -13.64 6.52
N TYR A 46 -10.20 -12.99 7.69
CA TYR A 46 -8.95 -12.40 8.22
C TYR A 46 -7.76 -13.38 8.28
N ASN A 47 -8.04 -14.69 8.35
CA ASN A 47 -7.02 -15.74 8.37
C ASN A 47 -6.47 -16.10 6.98
N ARG A 48 -6.92 -15.44 5.92
CA ARG A 48 -6.39 -15.56 4.57
C ARG A 48 -5.78 -14.24 4.15
N ASN A 49 -4.60 -14.31 3.54
CA ASN A 49 -3.98 -13.17 2.88
C ASN A 49 -3.69 -13.53 1.42
N GLY A 50 -3.78 -12.53 0.55
CA GLY A 50 -3.34 -12.63 -0.83
C GLY A 50 -2.19 -11.68 -1.10
N PHE A 51 -1.43 -11.99 -2.13
CA PHE A 51 -0.49 -11.07 -2.74
C PHE A 51 -1.02 -10.68 -4.12
N LYS A 52 -1.02 -9.39 -4.43
CA LYS A 52 -1.17 -8.93 -5.82
C LYS A 52 0.14 -8.28 -6.24
N PHE A 53 0.58 -8.57 -7.45
CA PHE A 53 1.85 -8.11 -7.99
C PHE A 53 1.59 -7.19 -9.17
N PHE A 54 2.36 -6.12 -9.25
CA PHE A 54 2.23 -5.11 -10.28
C PHE A 54 3.62 -4.69 -10.75
N THR A 55 3.65 -4.21 -11.98
CA THR A 55 4.76 -3.48 -12.58
C THR A 55 4.29 -2.05 -12.86
N ASN A 56 5.19 -1.18 -13.31
CA ASN A 56 4.82 0.14 -13.80
C ASN A 56 3.82 0.15 -14.98
N VAL A 57 3.62 -0.99 -15.66
CA VAL A 57 2.64 -1.14 -16.76
C VAL A 57 1.34 -1.82 -16.32
N GLY A 58 1.22 -2.24 -15.06
CA GLY A 58 -0.02 -2.80 -14.50
C GLY A 58 0.15 -4.12 -13.76
N GLY A 59 -0.99 -4.76 -13.46
CA GLY A 59 -1.05 -6.00 -12.69
C GLY A 59 -0.56 -7.23 -13.46
N LEU A 60 0.01 -8.19 -12.74
CA LEU A 60 0.52 -9.44 -13.31
C LEU A 60 -0.57 -10.49 -13.55
N GLY A 61 -0.41 -11.28 -14.61
CA GLY A 61 -1.32 -12.33 -15.04
C GLY A 61 -0.92 -13.73 -14.55
N LYS A 62 -1.75 -14.74 -14.88
CA LYS A 62 -1.56 -16.12 -14.39
C LYS A 62 -0.19 -16.72 -14.74
N ALA A 63 0.32 -16.43 -15.93
CA ALA A 63 1.62 -16.94 -16.38
C ALA A 63 2.78 -16.34 -15.56
N ASP A 64 2.74 -15.03 -15.34
CA ASP A 64 3.72 -14.31 -14.52
C ASP A 64 3.71 -14.81 -13.07
N ILE A 65 2.51 -14.99 -12.51
CA ILE A 65 2.36 -15.53 -11.15
C ILE A 65 2.93 -16.95 -11.04
N LYS A 66 2.73 -17.78 -12.07
CA LYS A 66 3.32 -19.12 -12.10
C LYS A 66 4.85 -19.06 -12.10
N ASP A 67 5.44 -18.21 -12.95
CA ASP A 67 6.89 -18.02 -13.02
C ASP A 67 7.47 -17.49 -11.68
N ILE A 68 6.79 -16.53 -11.04
CA ILE A 68 7.16 -16.03 -9.69
C ILE A 68 7.20 -17.17 -8.67
N LEU A 69 6.17 -18.02 -8.67
CA LEU A 69 6.08 -19.14 -7.72
C LEU A 69 7.16 -20.19 -7.97
N GLU A 70 7.45 -20.52 -9.23
CA GLU A 70 8.51 -21.45 -9.60
C GLU A 70 9.89 -20.93 -9.20
N ARG A 71 10.18 -19.65 -9.45
CA ARG A 71 11.43 -19.00 -9.00
C ARG A 71 11.55 -18.98 -7.48
N ALA A 72 10.47 -18.62 -6.79
CA ALA A 72 10.45 -18.59 -5.33
C ALA A 72 10.72 -19.98 -4.74
N ALA A 73 10.15 -21.04 -5.31
CA ALA A 73 10.42 -22.41 -4.89
C ALA A 73 11.89 -22.80 -5.08
N ASN A 74 12.50 -22.43 -6.21
CA ASN A 74 13.92 -22.68 -6.46
C ASN A 74 14.83 -21.93 -5.49
N ILE A 75 14.54 -20.66 -5.22
CA ILE A 75 15.27 -19.85 -4.22
C ILE A 75 15.15 -20.49 -2.83
N TYR A 76 13.94 -20.94 -2.46
CA TYR A 76 13.70 -21.58 -1.17
C TYR A 76 14.49 -22.88 -1.00
N ASN A 77 14.60 -23.69 -2.06
CA ASN A 77 15.39 -24.93 -2.01
C ASN A 77 16.90 -24.70 -1.79
N GLY A 78 17.41 -23.54 -2.21
CA GLY A 78 18.79 -23.12 -1.98
C GLY A 78 18.99 -22.29 -0.71
N PHE A 79 17.96 -22.11 0.11
CA PHE A 79 17.98 -21.18 1.24
C PHE A 79 18.84 -21.70 2.39
N THR A 80 19.78 -20.88 2.88
CA THR A 80 20.64 -21.21 4.02
C THR A 80 20.51 -20.18 5.16
N PRO A 81 20.73 -20.54 6.42
CA PRO A 81 20.70 -19.58 7.54
C PRO A 81 21.66 -18.40 7.37
N ASP A 82 22.79 -18.60 6.69
CA ASP A 82 23.77 -17.54 6.43
C ASP A 82 23.27 -16.52 5.41
N SER A 83 22.50 -16.95 4.40
CA SER A 83 21.85 -16.05 3.43
C SER A 83 20.84 -15.09 4.08
N LEU A 84 20.26 -15.48 5.23
CA LEU A 84 19.28 -14.68 5.97
C LEU A 84 19.96 -13.53 6.74
N LYS A 85 21.16 -13.75 7.31
CA LYS A 85 21.94 -12.71 8.02
C LYS A 85 22.47 -11.62 7.07
N GLU A 86 22.85 -11.98 5.85
CA GLU A 86 23.26 -11.00 4.83
C GLU A 86 22.09 -10.13 4.36
N ALA A 87 20.90 -10.72 4.20
CA ALA A 87 19.68 -10.00 3.85
C ALA A 87 19.26 -9.02 4.97
N GLU A 88 19.29 -9.44 6.23
CA GLU A 88 18.98 -8.58 7.39
C GLU A 88 19.92 -7.37 7.49
N LYS A 89 21.23 -7.57 7.27
CA LYS A 89 22.23 -6.50 7.33
C LYS A 89 22.05 -5.47 6.19
N LYS A 90 21.59 -5.88 5.02
CA LYS A 90 21.31 -5.00 3.87
C LYS A 90 19.94 -4.32 3.94
N ALA A 91 18.96 -4.97 4.56
CA ALA A 91 17.59 -4.45 4.68
C ALA A 91 17.50 -3.15 5.50
N SER A 92 18.41 -2.91 6.43
CA SER A 92 18.43 -1.67 7.22
C SER A 92 18.87 -0.43 6.45
N LEU A 93 19.45 -0.57 5.25
CA LEU A 93 19.99 0.55 4.46
C LEU A 93 19.09 0.98 3.29
N SER A 94 18.12 0.15 2.88
CA SER A 94 17.41 0.29 1.59
C SER A 94 15.88 0.35 1.73
N ILE A 95 15.33 0.38 2.95
CA ILE A 95 13.88 0.48 3.16
C ILE A 95 13.53 1.91 3.62
N SER A 96 12.78 2.62 2.79
CA SER A 96 12.18 3.93 3.13
C SER A 96 10.70 3.77 3.47
N LYS A 97 10.24 4.44 4.53
CA LYS A 97 8.82 4.49 4.89
C LYS A 97 8.22 5.82 4.48
N VAL A 98 7.09 5.81 3.79
CA VAL A 98 6.42 7.01 3.28
C VAL A 98 4.98 7.04 3.75
N ASP A 99 4.54 8.17 4.33
CA ASP A 99 3.13 8.42 4.64
C ASP A 99 2.39 8.92 3.39
N TYR A 100 2.19 8.03 2.43
CA TYR A 100 1.56 8.38 1.16
C TYR A 100 0.07 8.70 1.32
N MET A 101 -0.61 8.12 2.31
CA MET A 101 -2.04 8.38 2.51
C MET A 101 -2.32 9.84 2.89
N SER A 102 -1.39 10.53 3.55
CA SER A 102 -1.52 11.97 3.80
C SER A 102 -1.41 12.80 2.51
N VAL A 103 -0.54 12.41 1.57
CA VAL A 103 -0.43 13.05 0.25
C VAL A 103 -1.70 12.80 -0.56
N TYR A 104 -2.11 11.55 -0.70
CA TYR A 104 -3.31 11.17 -1.43
C TYR A 104 -4.58 11.85 -0.89
N ALA A 105 -4.75 11.94 0.43
CA ALA A 105 -5.88 12.65 1.03
C ALA A 105 -5.87 14.15 0.69
N SER A 106 -4.70 14.79 0.73
CA SER A 106 -4.54 16.20 0.32
C SER A 106 -4.87 16.41 -1.16
N ASP A 107 -4.47 15.48 -2.03
CA ASP A 107 -4.77 15.53 -3.46
C ASP A 107 -6.29 15.40 -3.70
N LEU A 108 -6.97 14.49 -2.99
CA LEU A 108 -8.44 14.38 -3.03
C LEU A 108 -9.14 15.68 -2.62
N VAL A 109 -8.70 16.31 -1.51
CA VAL A 109 -9.24 17.61 -1.07
C VAL A 109 -9.05 18.66 -2.17
N THR A 110 -7.87 18.71 -2.77
CA THR A 110 -7.54 19.64 -3.87
C THR A 110 -8.45 19.41 -5.08
N VAL A 111 -8.65 18.16 -5.48
CA VAL A 111 -9.53 17.79 -6.60
C VAL A 111 -10.97 18.22 -6.33
N VAL A 112 -11.50 17.96 -5.13
CA VAL A 112 -12.88 18.33 -4.77
C VAL A 112 -13.05 19.86 -4.75
N ARG A 113 -12.10 20.61 -4.20
CA ARG A 113 -12.14 22.08 -4.20
C ARG A 113 -12.12 22.64 -5.61
N LYS A 114 -11.24 22.12 -6.47
CA LYS A 114 -11.16 22.50 -7.88
C LYS A 114 -12.46 22.22 -8.63
N ALA A 115 -13.07 21.05 -8.40
CA ALA A 115 -14.37 20.69 -8.96
C ALA A 115 -15.50 21.58 -8.44
N SER A 116 -15.35 22.11 -7.22
CA SER A 116 -16.28 23.03 -6.56
C SER A 116 -15.97 24.50 -6.85
N VAL A 117 -15.39 24.82 -8.01
CA VAL A 117 -15.05 26.19 -8.43
C VAL A 117 -14.16 26.91 -7.38
N ASN A 118 -13.23 26.18 -6.79
CA ASN A 118 -12.29 26.64 -5.75
C ASN A 118 -12.95 27.14 -4.45
N ILE A 119 -14.14 26.63 -4.11
CA ILE A 119 -14.71 26.79 -2.78
C ILE A 119 -13.85 26.00 -1.78
N GLU A 120 -13.39 26.66 -0.72
CA GLU A 120 -12.49 26.05 0.28
C GLU A 120 -13.18 24.94 1.10
N LYS A 121 -14.43 25.18 1.49
CA LYS A 121 -15.27 24.26 2.27
C LYS A 121 -16.58 23.93 1.54
N PRO A 122 -16.53 23.17 0.44
CA PRO A 122 -17.72 22.90 -0.37
C PRO A 122 -18.76 22.01 0.32
N LEU A 123 -18.38 21.34 1.41
CA LEU A 123 -19.26 20.47 2.20
C LEU A 123 -19.71 21.13 3.52
N GLU A 124 -19.56 22.46 3.65
CA GLU A 124 -20.08 23.18 4.81
C GLU A 124 -21.61 23.01 4.93
N GLY A 125 -22.09 22.70 6.14
CA GLY A 125 -23.49 22.41 6.41
C GLY A 125 -23.91 20.95 6.17
N PHE A 126 -23.02 20.10 5.61
CA PHE A 126 -23.28 18.67 5.47
C PHE A 126 -22.83 17.90 6.71
N HIS A 127 -23.65 16.93 7.12
CA HIS A 127 -23.29 15.91 8.11
C HIS A 127 -23.12 14.57 7.40
N ILE A 128 -21.88 14.10 7.28
CA ILE A 128 -21.52 12.90 6.52
C ILE A 128 -20.85 11.91 7.47
N ILE A 129 -21.44 10.72 7.61
CA ILE A 129 -20.92 9.66 8.48
C ILE A 129 -20.13 8.66 7.64
N VAL A 130 -18.94 8.31 8.10
CA VAL A 130 -18.11 7.25 7.51
C VAL A 130 -18.17 6.02 8.39
N ASP A 131 -18.55 4.88 7.81
CA ASP A 131 -18.28 3.57 8.36
C ASP A 131 -17.11 2.97 7.57
N ALA A 132 -15.92 2.96 8.18
CA ALA A 132 -14.72 2.42 7.53
C ALA A 132 -14.54 0.90 7.77
N GLY A 133 -15.43 0.27 8.55
CA GLY A 133 -15.40 -1.15 8.85
C GLY A 133 -14.12 -1.64 9.55
N ASN A 134 -13.27 -0.75 10.10
CA ASN A 134 -11.90 -0.99 10.59
C ASN A 134 -10.89 -1.31 9.47
N GLY A 135 -11.17 -0.87 8.24
CA GLY A 135 -10.31 -1.03 7.05
C GLY A 135 -9.53 0.23 6.70
N ALA A 136 -8.88 0.24 5.53
CA ALA A 136 -8.02 1.35 5.06
C ALA A 136 -8.77 2.60 4.55
N GLY A 137 -10.06 2.73 4.88
CA GLY A 137 -10.92 3.87 4.52
C GLY A 137 -11.08 4.88 5.65
N ASP A 138 -10.45 4.66 6.79
CA ASP A 138 -10.51 5.50 7.98
C ASP A 138 -10.16 6.98 7.71
N PHE A 139 -9.19 7.20 6.83
CA PHE A 139 -8.67 8.54 6.52
C PHE A 139 -9.73 9.50 5.94
N PHE A 140 -10.82 9.00 5.36
CA PHE A 140 -11.82 9.86 4.70
C PHE A 140 -12.45 10.86 5.66
N ALA A 141 -12.80 10.44 6.88
CA ALA A 141 -13.48 11.31 7.84
C ALA A 141 -12.59 12.52 8.20
N GLY A 142 -11.43 12.25 8.81
CA GLY A 142 -10.55 13.30 9.33
C GLY A 142 -9.68 13.99 8.29
N LYS A 143 -9.22 13.28 7.24
CA LYS A 143 -8.25 13.82 6.28
C LYS A 143 -8.87 14.34 4.98
N VAL A 144 -10.14 14.04 4.69
CA VAL A 144 -10.81 14.48 3.45
C VAL A 144 -12.06 15.28 3.73
N LEU A 145 -13.04 14.71 4.44
CA LEU A 145 -14.37 15.32 4.63
C LEU A 145 -14.32 16.53 5.57
N GLU A 146 -13.63 16.42 6.71
CA GLU A 146 -13.46 17.54 7.66
C GLU A 146 -12.75 18.75 7.03
N PRO A 147 -11.61 18.62 6.31
CA PRO A 147 -10.99 19.73 5.57
C PRO A 147 -11.89 20.39 4.51
N LEU A 148 -12.87 19.65 3.99
CA LEU A 148 -13.87 20.14 3.04
C LEU A 148 -15.09 20.78 3.72
N GLY A 149 -15.13 20.80 5.05
CA GLY A 149 -16.16 21.48 5.85
C GLY A 149 -17.31 20.60 6.34
N ALA A 150 -17.29 19.29 6.08
CA ALA A 150 -18.32 18.39 6.56
C ALA A 150 -18.18 18.13 8.08
N VAL A 151 -19.31 17.94 8.75
CA VAL A 151 -19.35 17.36 10.10
C VAL A 151 -19.33 15.84 9.96
N THR A 152 -18.39 15.18 10.63
CA THR A 152 -18.17 13.72 10.57
C THR A 152 -18.48 12.99 11.88
N TYR A 153 -18.98 13.73 12.88
CA TYR A 153 -19.35 13.17 14.18
C TYR A 153 -20.31 11.99 14.02
N GLY A 154 -20.04 10.90 14.74
CA GLY A 154 -20.80 9.65 14.63
C GLY A 154 -20.26 8.64 13.62
N SER A 155 -19.17 8.98 12.91
CA SER A 155 -18.41 8.00 12.10
C SER A 155 -17.92 6.84 12.96
N GLN A 156 -17.91 5.64 12.37
CA GLN A 156 -17.68 4.37 13.08
C GLN A 156 -16.55 3.57 12.45
N PHE A 157 -15.93 2.75 13.27
CA PHE A 157 -14.91 1.78 12.85
C PHE A 157 -13.74 2.43 12.08
N LEU A 158 -13.30 3.61 12.53
CA LEU A 158 -12.22 4.39 11.93
C LEU A 158 -10.82 3.98 12.38
N GLU A 159 -10.68 2.89 13.13
CA GLU A 159 -9.39 2.41 13.63
C GLU A 159 -9.02 1.10 12.91
N PRO A 160 -8.04 1.10 12.01
CA PRO A 160 -7.65 -0.11 11.32
C PRO A 160 -7.09 -1.16 12.28
N ASP A 161 -7.76 -2.31 12.43
CA ASP A 161 -7.40 -3.33 13.42
C ASP A 161 -6.87 -4.65 12.82
N GLY A 162 -7.10 -4.86 11.52
CA GLY A 162 -6.71 -6.08 10.80
C GLY A 162 -7.38 -7.36 11.31
N ASN A 163 -8.47 -7.26 12.08
CA ASN A 163 -9.10 -8.39 12.78
C ASN A 163 -10.50 -8.79 12.24
N LYS A 164 -11.09 -8.01 11.33
CA LYS A 164 -12.44 -8.29 10.77
C LYS A 164 -12.44 -8.67 9.29
N LEU A 165 -13.49 -9.42 8.93
CA LEU A 165 -13.78 -10.10 7.64
C LEU A 165 -13.75 -9.22 6.37
N THR A 166 -13.66 -7.90 6.51
CA THR A 166 -13.61 -6.94 5.40
C THR A 166 -12.28 -6.17 5.34
N ASN A 167 -11.37 -6.42 6.28
CA ASN A 167 -10.18 -5.60 6.50
C ASN A 167 -8.93 -6.34 6.09
N SER A 168 -8.68 -6.27 4.79
CA SER A 168 -7.33 -6.34 4.31
C SER A 168 -6.42 -5.37 5.08
N LYS A 169 -5.38 -5.90 5.72
CA LYS A 169 -4.12 -5.16 5.91
C LYS A 169 -3.60 -4.82 4.52
N LEU A 170 -4.06 -3.73 3.92
CA LEU A 170 -3.50 -3.25 2.66
C LEU A 170 -2.12 -2.71 2.95
N ILE A 171 -1.09 -3.50 2.73
CA ILE A 171 0.26 -3.02 2.97
C ILE A 171 1.09 -3.40 1.76
N TRP A 172 1.71 -2.39 1.17
CA TRP A 172 2.45 -2.53 -0.08
C TRP A 172 3.94 -2.32 0.10
N ILE A 173 4.69 -3.03 -0.73
CA ILE A 173 6.15 -2.98 -0.80
C ILE A 173 6.51 -2.75 -2.25
N TRP A 174 7.22 -1.66 -2.51
CA TRP A 174 7.73 -1.34 -3.84
C TRP A 174 9.21 -1.59 -3.90
N TYR A 175 9.72 -1.75 -5.13
CA TYR A 175 11.15 -1.80 -5.33
C TYR A 175 11.63 -1.08 -6.59
N ARG A 176 12.85 -0.55 -6.54
CA ARG A 176 13.58 0.02 -7.70
C ARG A 176 14.83 -0.78 -8.04
N ILE A 177 15.11 -0.94 -9.33
CA ILE A 177 16.33 -1.55 -9.85
C ILE A 177 17.41 -0.46 -9.99
N ASN A 178 18.53 -0.60 -9.27
CA ASN A 178 19.70 0.25 -9.51
C ASN A 178 20.38 -0.17 -10.82
N SER A 179 20.30 0.68 -11.85
CA SER A 179 21.04 0.53 -13.12
C SER A 179 22.52 0.90 -12.97
N THR A 180 23.21 0.32 -12.00
CA THR A 180 24.68 0.49 -11.85
C THR A 180 25.47 -0.78 -12.11
N TYR A 181 24.80 -1.89 -12.46
CA TYR A 181 25.45 -3.12 -12.91
C TYR A 181 24.86 -3.59 -14.24
N VAL A 182 25.18 -2.85 -15.29
CA VAL A 182 25.19 -3.36 -16.66
C VAL A 182 26.61 -3.14 -17.17
N ASP A 183 27.45 -4.16 -17.00
CA ASP A 183 28.67 -4.42 -17.77
C ASP A 183 28.83 -5.95 -17.87
#